data_AF-A0A1Y2B4B0-F1
#
_entry.id   AF-A0A1Y2B4B0-F1
#
_cell.length_a   1.000
_cell.length_b   1.000
_cell.length_c   1.000
_cell.angle_alpha   90.00
_cell.angle_beta   90.00
_cell.angle_gamma   90.00
#
_symmetry.space_group_name_H-M   'P 1'
#
loop_
_entity.id
_entity.type
_entity.pdbx_description
1 polymer ?
#
loop_
_entity_poly.entity_id
_entity_poly.type
_entity_poly.pdbx_seq_one_letter_code
_entity_poly.pdbx_strand_id
1 'polypeptide(L)'
;MLRVRLGVFARQPQFRYSSTMSQPVNLVTVNTAPERARQVIGKVVEAVKDKYTIVHAGNSSTIEGVAPLLKSIQPPPGILFCASMWTPEEQERIQRIARETIPGIKTHATPTGLQAKSGAEGVVEYLLERVDKIMAERQLE
;
A
#
# COMPACT_ATOMS: atom_id res chain seq x y z
N MET A 1 32.42 -39.45 49.73
CA MET A 1 32.23 -37.99 49.66
C MET A 1 32.71 -37.53 48.27
N LEU A 2 31.79 -37.23 47.34
CA LEU A 2 31.82 -36.15 46.33
C LEU A 2 30.81 -36.44 45.20
N ARG A 3 29.77 -35.61 45.11
CA ARG A 3 28.76 -35.56 44.05
C ARG A 3 29.33 -34.74 42.88
N VAL A 4 29.29 -35.24 41.65
CA VAL A 4 29.50 -34.41 40.44
C VAL A 4 28.13 -34.12 39.83
N ARG A 5 27.78 -32.83 39.76
CA ARG A 5 26.50 -32.31 39.29
C ARG A 5 26.43 -32.32 37.76
N LEU A 6 25.39 -32.92 37.20
CA LEU A 6 24.94 -32.70 35.82
C LEU A 6 24.51 -31.24 35.67
N GLY A 7 25.21 -30.47 34.85
CA GLY A 7 24.83 -29.13 34.46
C GLY A 7 23.69 -29.18 33.43
N VAL A 8 22.48 -28.84 33.86
CA VAL A 8 21.35 -28.57 32.96
C VAL A 8 21.50 -27.13 32.49
N PHE A 9 21.95 -26.93 31.25
CA PHE A 9 21.89 -25.63 30.57
C PHE A 9 20.43 -25.33 30.21
N ALA A 10 19.75 -24.58 31.08
CA ALA A 10 18.45 -24.00 30.77
C ALA A 10 18.65 -22.94 29.66
N ARG A 11 18.15 -23.22 28.45
CA ARG A 11 18.04 -22.23 27.38
C ARG A 11 17.01 -21.19 27.82
N GLN A 12 17.45 -19.97 28.11
CA GLN A 12 16.54 -18.85 28.32
C GLN A 12 15.75 -18.60 27.02
N PRO A 13 14.44 -18.33 27.10
CA PRO A 13 13.68 -17.92 25.94
C PRO A 13 14.17 -16.53 25.51
N GLN A 14 14.77 -16.45 24.33
CA GLN A 14 14.98 -15.17 23.65
C GLN A 14 13.61 -14.58 23.35
N PHE A 15 13.14 -13.67 24.19
CA PHE A 15 12.07 -12.76 23.83
C PHE A 15 12.59 -11.90 22.68
N ARG A 16 12.34 -12.36 21.45
CA ARG A 16 12.47 -11.55 20.26
C ARG A 16 11.42 -10.44 20.39
N TYR A 17 11.86 -9.25 20.77
CA TYR A 17 11.16 -8.04 20.34
C TYR A 17 11.23 -8.03 18.81
N SER A 18 10.24 -8.66 18.18
CA SER A 18 10.03 -8.54 16.75
C SER A 18 9.43 -7.18 16.50
N SER A 19 10.25 -6.13 16.49
CA SER A 19 9.94 -4.95 15.70
C SER A 19 9.93 -5.42 14.25
N THR A 20 8.78 -5.91 13.78
CA THR A 20 8.56 -6.16 12.36
C THR A 20 8.57 -4.80 11.67
N MET A 21 9.76 -4.28 11.35
CA MET A 21 9.84 -3.23 10.34
C MET A 21 9.31 -3.89 9.06
N SER A 22 8.05 -3.60 8.72
CA SER A 22 7.46 -4.14 7.50
C SER A 22 8.35 -3.70 6.35
N GLN A 23 8.60 -4.59 5.39
CA GLN A 23 9.30 -4.18 4.17
C GLN A 23 8.55 -2.99 3.55
N PRO A 24 9.25 -1.94 3.08
CA PRO A 24 8.61 -0.80 2.44
C PRO A 24 7.72 -1.25 1.28
N VAL A 25 6.49 -0.76 1.25
CA VAL A 25 5.55 -1.04 0.17
C VAL A 25 5.50 0.14 -0.78
N ASN A 26 5.91 -0.08 -2.02
CA ASN A 26 5.77 0.90 -3.08
C ASN A 26 4.30 1.03 -3.49
N LEU A 27 3.78 2.25 -3.39
CA LEU A 27 2.43 2.65 -3.78
C LEU A 27 2.53 3.56 -5.00
N VAL A 28 1.70 3.30 -6.01
CA VAL A 28 1.51 4.20 -7.16
C VAL A 28 0.08 4.72 -7.21
N THR A 29 -0.10 5.89 -7.82
CA THR A 29 -1.42 6.49 -8.02
C THR A 29 -1.75 6.63 -9.51
N VAL A 30 -3.04 6.61 -9.85
CA VAL A 30 -3.53 6.99 -11.17
C VAL A 30 -4.44 8.20 -11.01
N ASN A 31 -3.90 9.40 -11.28
CA ASN A 31 -4.52 10.69 -11.03
C ASN A 31 -4.02 11.75 -12.04
N THR A 32 -4.93 12.49 -12.67
CA THR A 32 -4.61 13.53 -13.67
C THR A 32 -4.09 14.79 -13.01
N ALA A 33 -4.29 14.93 -11.70
CA ALA A 33 -3.70 15.97 -10.85
C ALA A 33 -2.64 15.35 -9.91
N PRO A 34 -1.39 15.19 -10.36
CA PRO A 34 -0.33 14.53 -9.58
C PRO A 34 -0.03 15.22 -8.24
N GLU A 35 -0.04 16.56 -8.20
CA GLU A 35 0.18 17.32 -6.96
C GLU A 35 -0.85 16.99 -5.88
N ARG A 36 -2.11 16.85 -6.28
CA ARG A 36 -3.22 16.47 -5.41
C ARG A 36 -3.06 15.03 -4.92
N ALA A 37 -2.64 14.11 -5.79
CA ALA A 37 -2.34 12.75 -5.37
C ALA A 37 -1.23 12.73 -4.31
N ARG A 38 -0.14 13.47 -4.52
CA ARG A 38 0.95 13.59 -3.57
C ARG A 38 0.48 14.14 -2.22
N GLN A 39 -0.38 15.15 -2.21
CA GLN A 39 -0.94 15.73 -0.98
C GLN A 39 -1.80 14.72 -0.20
N VAL A 40 -2.74 14.05 -0.87
CA VAL A 40 -3.64 13.07 -0.22
C VAL A 40 -2.84 11.87 0.29
N ILE A 41 -2.00 11.28 -0.56
CA ILE A 41 -1.20 10.11 -0.17
C ILE A 41 -0.18 10.48 0.90
N GLY A 42 0.45 11.65 0.82
CA GLY A 42 1.38 12.12 1.86
C GLY A 42 0.73 12.15 3.24
N LYS A 43 -0.52 12.64 3.35
CA LYS A 43 -1.27 12.64 4.60
C LYS A 43 -1.61 11.22 5.08
N VAL A 44 -2.03 10.34 4.17
CA VAL A 44 -2.32 8.94 4.51
C VAL A 44 -1.07 8.23 5.02
N VAL A 45 0.05 8.35 4.30
CA VAL A 45 1.35 7.74 4.67
C VAL A 45 1.81 8.23 6.03
N GLU A 46 1.76 9.55 6.27
CA GLU A 46 2.15 10.14 7.55
C GLU A 46 1.29 9.62 8.71
N ALA A 47 -0.03 9.51 8.50
CA ALA A 47 -0.95 9.04 9.52
C ALA A 47 -0.81 7.55 9.87
N VAL A 48 -0.21 6.73 8.99
CA VAL A 48 -0.05 5.28 9.19
C VAL A 48 1.39 4.83 9.38
N LYS A 49 2.35 5.77 9.47
CA LYS A 49 3.79 5.48 9.54
C LYS A 49 4.21 4.57 10.70
N ASP A 50 3.46 4.58 11.79
CA ASP A 50 3.71 3.72 12.95
C ASP A 50 3.33 2.25 12.71
N LYS A 51 2.50 1.98 11.68
CA LYS A 51 2.05 0.63 11.29
C LYS A 51 2.69 0.14 10.00
N TYR A 52 2.87 1.02 9.02
CA TYR A 52 3.30 0.66 7.68
C TYR A 52 4.39 1.59 7.17
N THR A 53 5.37 1.01 6.48
CA THR A 53 6.32 1.79 5.67
C THR A 53 5.81 1.84 4.24
N ILE A 54 5.22 2.96 3.81
CA ILE A 54 4.68 3.14 2.45
C ILE A 54 5.47 4.22 1.74
N VAL A 55 5.86 3.95 0.49
CA VAL A 55 6.57 4.90 -0.38
C VAL A 55 5.69 5.24 -1.57
N HIS A 56 5.33 6.51 -1.75
CA HIS A 56 4.67 6.96 -2.97
C HIS A 56 5.69 7.00 -4.12
N ALA A 57 5.73 5.91 -4.90
CA ALA A 57 6.77 5.66 -5.88
C ALA A 57 6.49 6.31 -7.25
N GLY A 58 5.24 6.72 -7.52
CA GLY A 58 4.91 7.40 -8.76
C GLY A 58 3.43 7.65 -8.98
N ASN A 59 3.13 8.41 -10.02
CA ASN A 59 1.77 8.72 -10.46
C ASN A 59 1.65 8.60 -11.98
N SER A 60 0.62 7.92 -12.48
CA SER A 60 0.22 8.01 -13.88
C SER A 60 -0.95 8.98 -14.02
N SER A 61 -0.85 9.92 -14.95
CA SER A 61 -1.95 10.86 -15.26
C SER A 61 -2.87 10.37 -16.37
N THR A 62 -2.56 9.23 -17.00
CA THR A 62 -3.36 8.59 -18.04
C THR A 62 -3.53 7.10 -17.75
N ILE A 63 -4.52 6.46 -18.36
CA ILE A 63 -4.73 5.02 -18.24
C ILE A 63 -3.63 4.26 -18.99
N GLU A 64 -3.22 4.78 -20.15
CA GLU A 64 -2.18 4.21 -21.02
C GLU A 64 -0.80 4.24 -20.34
N GLY A 65 -0.55 5.21 -19.47
CA GLY A 65 0.69 5.34 -18.71
C GLY A 65 0.81 4.35 -17.54
N VAL A 66 -0.25 3.62 -17.17
CA VAL A 66 -0.25 2.72 -16.01
C VAL A 66 0.77 1.59 -16.18
N ALA A 67 0.72 0.83 -17.28
CA ALA A 67 1.63 -0.29 -17.49
C ALA A 67 3.11 0.15 -17.60
N PRO A 68 3.47 1.19 -18.38
CA PRO A 68 4.84 1.73 -18.38
C PRO A 68 5.32 2.15 -17.00
N LEU A 69 4.50 2.86 -16.23
CA LEU A 69 4.84 3.29 -14.87
C LEU A 69 5.14 2.09 -13.96
N LEU A 70 4.23 1.12 -13.93
CA LEU A 70 4.38 -0.08 -13.10
C LEU A 70 5.65 -0.86 -13.42
N LYS A 71 6.01 -0.97 -14.70
CA LYS A 71 7.24 -1.65 -15.16
C LYS A 71 8.53 -0.87 -14.85
N SER A 72 8.43 0.46 -14.71
CA SER A 72 9.60 1.33 -14.48
C SER A 72 10.06 1.37 -13.02
N ILE A 73 9.20 1.01 -12.07
CA ILE A 73 9.46 1.14 -10.63
C ILE A 73 10.04 -0.16 -10.08
N GLN A 74 11.18 -0.04 -9.39
CA GLN A 74 11.81 -1.14 -8.67
C GLN A 74 12.10 -0.75 -7.22
N PRO A 75 11.79 -1.61 -6.22
CA PRO A 75 11.07 -2.88 -6.35
C PRO A 75 9.63 -2.69 -6.89
N PRO A 76 9.00 -3.73 -7.49
CA PRO A 76 7.67 -3.61 -8.08
C PRO A 76 6.65 -3.01 -7.10
N PRO A 77 5.78 -2.09 -7.53
CA PRO A 77 4.69 -1.57 -6.71
C PRO A 77 3.82 -2.70 -6.15
N GLY A 78 3.58 -2.67 -4.85
CA GLY A 78 2.68 -3.60 -4.17
C GLY A 78 1.23 -3.13 -4.17
N ILE A 79 1.01 -1.82 -4.38
CA ILE A 79 -0.32 -1.17 -4.28
C ILE A 79 -0.49 -0.13 -5.38
N LEU A 80 -1.67 -0.10 -5.99
CA LEU A 80 -2.13 0.96 -6.89
C LEU A 80 -3.43 1.59 -6.39
N PHE A 81 -3.45 2.91 -6.23
CA PHE A 81 -4.65 3.69 -5.91
C PHE A 81 -5.16 4.45 -7.14
N CYS A 82 -6.42 4.21 -7.49
CA CYS A 82 -7.10 4.88 -8.58
C CYS A 82 -7.99 6.02 -8.04
N ALA A 83 -7.78 7.23 -8.54
CA ALA A 83 -8.45 8.42 -8.03
C ALA A 83 -9.95 8.49 -8.38
N SER A 84 -10.73 9.22 -7.58
CA SER A 84 -12.19 9.35 -7.71
C SER A 84 -12.69 10.10 -8.94
N MET A 85 -11.81 10.65 -9.77
CA MET A 85 -12.21 11.40 -10.96
C MET A 85 -12.47 10.46 -12.17
N TRP A 86 -11.92 9.24 -12.14
CA TRP A 86 -12.13 8.24 -13.18
C TRP A 86 -13.52 7.62 -13.04
N THR A 87 -14.18 7.29 -14.16
CA THR A 87 -15.45 6.56 -14.15
C THR A 87 -15.26 5.13 -13.64
N PRO A 88 -16.32 4.43 -13.20
CA PRO A 88 -16.22 3.03 -12.79
C PRO A 88 -15.57 2.12 -13.85
N GLU A 89 -15.88 2.33 -15.13
CA GLU A 89 -15.34 1.56 -16.26
C GLU A 89 -13.84 1.83 -16.46
N GLU A 90 -13.43 3.09 -16.33
CA GLU A 90 -12.01 3.48 -16.37
C GLU A 90 -11.25 2.91 -15.17
N GLN A 91 -11.84 2.95 -13.98
CA GLN A 91 -11.28 2.36 -12.76
C GLN A 91 -11.11 0.84 -12.93
N GLU A 92 -12.08 0.14 -13.50
CA GLU A 92 -11.97 -1.28 -13.81
C GLU A 92 -10.84 -1.54 -14.81
N ARG A 93 -10.76 -0.75 -15.89
CA ARG A 93 -9.69 -0.85 -16.88
C ARG A 93 -8.30 -0.65 -16.26
N ILE A 94 -8.14 0.37 -15.42
CA ILE A 94 -6.88 0.64 -14.70
C ILE A 94 -6.49 -0.54 -13.81
N GLN A 95 -7.43 -1.07 -13.03
CA GLN A 95 -7.17 -2.20 -12.14
C GLN A 95 -6.81 -3.47 -12.90
N ARG A 96 -7.48 -3.74 -14.04
CA ARG A 96 -7.14 -4.85 -14.92
C ARG A 96 -5.72 -4.72 -15.46
N ILE A 97 -5.35 -3.56 -16.03
CA ILE A 97 -3.98 -3.30 -16.51
C ILE A 97 -2.96 -3.53 -15.41
N ALA A 98 -3.26 -3.09 -14.18
CA ALA A 98 -2.36 -3.26 -13.04
C ALA A 98 -2.11 -4.74 -12.73
N ARG A 99 -3.17 -5.54 -12.60
CA ARG A 99 -3.10 -6.97 -12.29
C ARG A 99 -2.44 -7.78 -13.40
N GLU A 100 -2.67 -7.40 -14.66
CA GLU A 100 -1.99 -8.01 -15.81
C GLU A 100 -0.49 -7.65 -15.87
N THR A 101 -0.12 -6.45 -15.41
CA THR A 101 1.27 -5.98 -15.45
C THR A 101 2.09 -6.53 -14.28
N ILE A 102 1.52 -6.56 -13.08
CA ILE A 102 2.15 -7.08 -11.86
C ILE A 102 1.17 -8.06 -11.21
N PRO A 103 1.37 -9.37 -11.43
CA PRO A 103 0.57 -10.39 -10.77
C PRO A 103 0.55 -10.18 -9.25
N GLY A 104 -0.65 -10.10 -8.69
CA GLY A 104 -0.83 -9.96 -7.25
C GLY A 104 -0.63 -8.55 -6.67
N ILE A 105 -0.52 -7.50 -7.51
CA ILE A 105 -0.62 -6.11 -7.05
C ILE A 105 -1.99 -5.86 -6.42
N LYS A 106 -2.02 -5.21 -5.26
CA LYS A 106 -3.26 -4.74 -4.63
C LYS A 106 -3.75 -3.49 -5.34
N THR A 107 -5.04 -3.40 -5.55
CA THR A 107 -5.63 -2.24 -6.23
C THR A 107 -6.80 -1.71 -5.44
N HIS A 108 -6.88 -0.39 -5.31
CA HIS A 108 -8.01 0.25 -4.67
C HIS A 108 -8.50 1.41 -5.51
N ALA A 109 -9.80 1.43 -5.81
CA ALA A 109 -10.42 2.53 -6.52
C ALA A 109 -11.23 3.38 -5.54
N THR A 110 -10.88 4.66 -5.45
CA THR A 110 -11.64 5.62 -4.64
C THR A 110 -13.01 5.88 -5.31
N PRO A 111 -14.12 5.86 -4.56
CA PRO A 111 -15.46 6.05 -5.12
C PRO A 111 -15.54 7.27 -6.03
N THR A 112 -16.11 7.10 -7.23
CA THR A 112 -16.22 8.17 -8.22
C THR A 112 -16.92 9.39 -7.63
N GLY A 113 -16.37 10.58 -7.87
CA GLY A 113 -16.89 11.86 -7.38
C GLY A 113 -16.60 12.18 -5.91
N LEU A 114 -16.00 11.26 -5.12
CA LEU A 114 -15.77 11.48 -3.69
C LEU A 114 -15.04 12.79 -3.39
N GLN A 115 -13.98 13.09 -4.13
CA GLN A 115 -13.24 14.33 -3.89
C GLN A 115 -14.05 15.59 -4.18
N ALA A 116 -14.91 15.57 -5.20
CA ALA A 116 -15.77 16.72 -5.49
C ALA A 116 -16.80 16.94 -4.38
N LYS A 117 -17.27 15.84 -3.76
CA LYS A 117 -18.25 15.87 -2.68
C LYS A 117 -17.66 16.25 -1.32
N SER A 118 -16.50 15.69 -0.99
CA SER A 118 -15.95 15.72 0.38
C SER A 118 -14.57 16.38 0.49
N GLY A 119 -14.07 16.94 -0.61
CA GLY A 119 -12.75 17.57 -0.67
C GLY A 119 -11.61 16.58 -0.49
N ALA A 120 -10.39 17.12 -0.32
CA ALA A 120 -9.19 16.30 -0.13
C ALA A 120 -9.19 15.56 1.22
N GLU A 121 -9.64 16.21 2.30
CA GLU A 121 -9.69 15.59 3.64
C GLU A 121 -10.65 14.39 3.68
N GLY A 122 -11.82 14.50 3.05
CA GLY A 122 -12.75 13.37 2.99
C GLY A 122 -12.19 12.16 2.22
N VAL A 123 -11.29 12.38 1.25
CA VAL A 123 -10.58 11.27 0.61
C VAL A 123 -9.54 10.65 1.54
N VAL A 124 -8.82 11.48 2.32
CA VAL A 124 -7.85 10.99 3.31
C VAL A 124 -8.55 10.13 4.37
N GLU A 125 -9.63 10.64 4.97
CA GLU A 125 -10.43 9.90 5.96
C GLU A 125 -10.94 8.57 5.38
N TYR A 126 -11.52 8.61 4.18
CA TYR A 126 -12.01 7.42 3.48
C TYR A 126 -10.92 6.35 3.30
N LEU A 127 -9.70 6.76 2.93
CA LEU A 127 -8.56 5.86 2.75
C LEU A 127 -8.06 5.32 4.09
N LEU A 128 -8.01 6.14 5.15
CA LEU A 128 -7.58 5.72 6.49
C LEU A 128 -8.49 4.66 7.10
N GLU A 129 -9.80 4.74 6.87
CA GLU A 129 -10.74 3.69 7.30
C GLU A 129 -10.50 2.34 6.63
N ARG A 130 -9.84 2.33 5.46
CA ARG A 130 -9.72 1.15 4.58
C ARG A 130 -8.30 0.65 4.44
N VAL A 131 -7.30 1.46 4.80
CA VAL A 131 -5.89 1.15 4.59
C VAL A 131 -5.51 -0.18 5.24
N ASP A 132 -5.94 -0.44 6.47
CA ASP A 132 -5.63 -1.71 7.15
C ASP A 132 -6.18 -2.92 6.36
N LYS A 133 -7.39 -2.80 5.79
CA LYS A 133 -7.99 -3.85 4.95
C LYS A 133 -7.22 -4.03 3.63
N ILE A 134 -6.93 -2.93 2.93
CA ILE A 134 -6.16 -2.93 1.68
C ILE A 134 -4.79 -3.57 1.91
N MET A 135 -4.12 -3.21 2.99
CA MET A 135 -2.81 -3.76 3.36
C MET A 135 -2.90 -5.25 3.74
N ALA A 136 -4.01 -5.69 4.34
CA ALA A 136 -4.22 -7.07 4.75
C ALA A 136 -4.74 -8.01 3.64
N GLU A 137 -5.26 -7.48 2.53
CA GLU A 137 -5.76 -8.29 1.40
C GLU A 137 -4.69 -9.30 0.96
N ARG A 138 -4.98 -10.58 1.21
CA ARG A 138 -4.14 -11.69 0.76
C ARG A 138 -4.62 -12.12 -0.62
N GLN A 139 -3.65 -12.44 -1.48
CA GLN A 139 -3.91 -13.02 -2.79
C GLN A 139 -4.73 -14.29 -2.60
N LEU A 140 -5.89 -14.38 -3.25
CA LEU A 140 -6.49 -15.68 -3.54
C LEU A 140 -5.78 -16.17 -4.79
N GLU A 141 -5.14 -17.33 -4.66
CA GLU A 141 -4.48 -18.08 -5.75
C GLU A 141 -5.48 -18.51 -6.82
#